data_AF-A0A9E4PSJ2-F1
#
_entry.id   AF-A0A9E4PSJ2-F1
#
_cell.length_a   1.000
_cell.length_b   1.000
_cell.length_c   1.000
_cell.angle_alpha   90.00
_cell.angle_beta   90.00
_cell.angle_gamma   90.00
#
_symmetry.space_group_name_H-M   'P 1'
#
loop_
_entity.id
_entity.type
_entity.pdbx_description
1 polymer ?
#
loop_
_entity_poly.entity_id
_entity_poly.type
_entity_poly.pdbx_seq_one_letter_code
_entity_poly.pdbx_strand_id
1 'polypeptide(L)'
;MEPIEAHPLIRQSRVMVVPGVYDALSAKIAERAGFPAVVLTGYGVAAAYLGEPDFGILTQSEMLDVARRVTSAVNIGVIVDGDTGYGGPANVQKLVRELISIGARGVILEDQTWPKRCGHMRDKDVIPAEEHAAKI
;
A
#
# COMPACT_ATOMS: atom_id res chain seq x y z
N MET A 1 27.23 5.60 -8.17
CA MET A 1 25.76 5.52 -8.26
C MET A 1 25.35 6.55 -9.29
N GLU A 2 24.72 6.14 -10.39
CA GLU A 2 24.12 7.11 -11.30
C GLU A 2 23.00 7.88 -10.57
N PRO A 3 22.81 9.18 -10.84
CA PRO A 3 21.72 9.92 -10.25
C PRO A 3 20.39 9.25 -10.63
N ILE A 4 19.61 8.86 -9.63
CA ILE A 4 18.27 8.32 -9.85
C ILE A 4 17.45 9.42 -10.52
N GLU A 5 17.18 9.27 -11.81
CA GLU A 5 16.32 10.19 -12.54
C GLU A 5 14.95 10.21 -11.84
N ALA A 6 14.44 11.39 -11.49
CA ALA A 6 13.19 11.49 -10.76
C ALA A 6 12.06 10.75 -11.51
N HIS A 7 11.18 10.04 -10.81
CA HIS A 7 10.11 9.27 -11.47
C HIS A 7 9.21 10.21 -12.30
N PRO A 8 8.78 9.86 -13.53
CA PRO A 8 8.04 10.76 -14.42
C PRO A 8 6.82 11.44 -13.79
N LEU A 9 6.11 10.72 -12.91
CA LEU A 9 4.95 11.24 -12.17
C LEU A 9 5.26 12.38 -11.19
N ILE A 10 6.50 12.51 -10.72
CA ILE A 10 6.90 13.54 -9.73
C ILE A 10 7.87 14.58 -10.32
N ARG A 11 8.29 14.44 -11.58
CA ARG A 11 9.20 15.37 -12.27
C ARG A 11 8.66 16.80 -12.35
N GLN A 12 7.35 16.99 -12.26
CA GLN A 12 6.72 18.30 -12.43
C GLN A 12 6.83 19.22 -11.21
N SER A 13 7.46 18.77 -10.11
CA SER A 13 7.57 19.52 -8.84
C SER A 13 6.23 20.04 -8.31
N ARG A 14 5.15 19.28 -8.59
CA ARG A 14 3.79 19.54 -8.12
C ARG A 14 3.35 18.42 -7.19
N VAL A 15 2.49 18.75 -6.23
CA VAL A 15 1.84 17.75 -5.39
C VAL A 15 0.94 16.88 -6.27
N MET A 16 1.24 15.60 -6.35
CA MET A 16 0.39 14.62 -7.04
C MET A 16 -0.70 14.15 -6.07
N VAL A 17 -1.96 14.29 -6.49
CA VAL A 17 -3.10 13.73 -5.76
C VAL A 17 -3.26 12.27 -6.16
N VAL A 18 -3.22 11.38 -5.18
CA VAL A 18 -3.37 9.93 -5.36
C VAL A 18 -4.56 9.45 -4.51
N PRO A 19 -5.73 9.18 -5.11
CA PRO A 19 -6.92 8.78 -4.35
C PRO A 19 -6.73 7.44 -3.64
N GLY A 20 -7.26 7.35 -2.42
CA GLY A 20 -7.43 6.08 -1.72
C GLY A 20 -8.58 5.28 -2.31
N VAL A 21 -8.33 4.02 -2.63
CA VAL A 21 -9.30 3.06 -3.17
C VAL A 21 -9.27 1.78 -2.34
N TYR A 22 -10.33 0.98 -2.40
CA TYR A 22 -10.47 -0.22 -1.57
C TYR A 22 -11.04 -1.44 -2.33
N ASP A 23 -11.40 -1.26 -3.61
CA ASP A 23 -11.85 -2.32 -4.49
C ASP A 23 -11.63 -1.96 -5.98
N ALA A 24 -11.97 -2.87 -6.89
CA ALA A 24 -11.80 -2.65 -8.32
C ALA A 24 -12.73 -1.55 -8.87
N LEU A 25 -13.91 -1.35 -8.28
CA LEU A 25 -14.87 -0.35 -8.74
C LEU A 25 -14.38 1.06 -8.43
N SER A 26 -13.98 1.32 -7.19
CA SER A 26 -13.39 2.58 -6.74
C SER A 26 -12.12 2.93 -7.52
N ALA A 27 -11.27 1.94 -7.82
CA ALA A 27 -10.11 2.12 -8.69
C ALA A 27 -10.49 2.56 -10.12
N LYS A 28 -11.47 1.89 -10.75
CA LYS A 28 -11.97 2.28 -12.08
C LYS A 28 -12.60 3.68 -12.10
N ILE A 29 -13.28 4.07 -11.03
CA ILE A 29 -13.84 5.41 -10.90
C ILE A 29 -12.70 6.45 -10.83
N ALA A 30 -11.66 6.20 -10.04
CA ALA A 30 -10.50 7.08 -9.95
C ALA A 30 -9.75 7.19 -11.30
N GLU A 31 -9.53 6.07 -12.00
CA GLU A 31 -8.93 6.09 -13.35
C GLU A 31 -9.76 6.92 -14.33
N ARG A 32 -11.09 6.73 -14.36
CA ARG A 32 -11.99 7.51 -15.22
C ARG A 32 -12.04 8.99 -14.87
N ALA A 33 -11.78 9.35 -13.61
CA ALA A 33 -11.64 10.74 -13.18
C ALA A 33 -10.30 11.37 -13.61
N GLY A 34 -9.39 10.60 -14.23
CA GLY A 34 -8.15 11.10 -14.79
C GLY A 34 -6.95 11.08 -13.83
N PHE A 35 -7.06 10.41 -12.68
CA PHE A 35 -5.92 10.27 -11.77
C PHE A 35 -4.87 9.31 -12.35
N PRO A 36 -3.57 9.64 -12.27
CA PRO A 36 -2.51 8.83 -12.86
C PRO A 36 -2.11 7.62 -12.00
N ALA A 37 -2.56 7.58 -10.74
CA ALA A 37 -2.30 6.51 -9.79
C ALA A 37 -3.35 6.51 -8.68
N VAL A 38 -3.43 5.40 -7.95
CA VAL A 38 -4.27 5.19 -6.75
C VAL A 38 -3.47 4.52 -5.64
N VAL A 39 -3.90 4.72 -4.39
CA VAL A 39 -3.42 3.95 -3.24
C VAL A 39 -4.51 2.96 -2.82
N LEU A 40 -4.21 1.66 -2.85
CA LEU A 40 -5.06 0.65 -2.23
C LEU A 40 -4.86 0.69 -0.71
N THR A 41 -5.87 1.20 0.00
CA THR A 41 -5.76 1.52 1.43
C THR A 41 -5.98 0.28 2.31
N GLY A 42 -5.17 0.05 3.34
CA GLY A 42 -5.38 -1.01 4.32
C GLY A 42 -6.69 -0.84 5.07
N TYR A 43 -6.96 0.38 5.56
CA TYR A 43 -8.19 0.73 6.25
C TYR A 43 -9.45 0.43 5.43
N GLY A 44 -9.50 0.95 4.20
CA GLY A 44 -10.67 0.79 3.34
C GLY A 44 -10.89 -0.67 2.94
N VAL A 45 -9.82 -1.44 2.74
CA VAL A 45 -9.92 -2.88 2.49
C VAL A 45 -10.45 -3.60 3.72
N ALA A 46 -9.91 -3.35 4.91
CA ALA A 46 -10.43 -3.96 6.15
C ALA A 46 -11.94 -3.70 6.31
N ALA A 47 -12.36 -2.45 6.10
CA ALA A 47 -13.76 -2.07 6.21
C ALA A 47 -14.66 -2.69 5.12
N ALA A 48 -14.26 -2.63 3.85
CA ALA A 48 -15.11 -3.04 2.73
C ALA A 48 -15.08 -4.54 2.43
N TYR A 49 -13.94 -5.21 2.67
CA TYR A 49 -13.74 -6.62 2.38
C TYR A 49 -14.05 -7.52 3.58
N LEU A 50 -13.60 -7.13 4.78
CA LEU A 50 -13.81 -7.93 6.00
C LEU A 50 -14.99 -7.44 6.85
N GLY A 51 -15.36 -6.16 6.74
CA GLY A 51 -16.30 -5.54 7.69
C GLY A 51 -15.66 -5.26 9.06
N GLU A 52 -14.32 -5.17 9.11
CA GLU A 52 -13.54 -5.06 10.34
C GLU A 52 -12.84 -3.69 10.46
N PRO A 53 -12.51 -3.23 11.69
CA PRO A 53 -11.73 -2.02 11.88
C PRO A 53 -10.26 -2.23 11.50
N ASP A 54 -9.57 -1.13 11.21
CA ASP A 54 -8.15 -1.14 10.86
C ASP A 54 -7.22 -1.31 12.09
N PHE A 55 -7.23 -2.52 12.63
CA PHE A 55 -6.55 -2.94 13.87
C PHE A 55 -5.56 -4.09 13.62
N GLY A 56 -5.01 -4.18 12.40
CA GLY A 56 -4.09 -5.26 12.02
C GLY A 56 -4.75 -6.64 11.93
N ILE A 57 -6.06 -6.68 11.68
CA ILE A 57 -6.82 -7.93 11.46
C ILE A 57 -6.62 -8.42 10.02
N LEU A 58 -6.63 -7.48 9.06
CA LEU A 58 -6.38 -7.76 7.64
C LEU A 58 -5.02 -8.41 7.46
N THR A 59 -4.99 -9.57 6.81
CA THR A 59 -3.78 -10.35 6.59
C THR A 59 -3.11 -10.01 5.25
N GLN A 60 -1.83 -10.39 5.13
CA GLN A 60 -1.07 -10.25 3.89
C GLN A 60 -1.79 -10.88 2.69
N SER A 61 -2.32 -12.08 2.87
CA SER A 61 -2.95 -12.84 1.78
C SER A 61 -4.25 -12.21 1.31
N GLU A 62 -5.04 -11.66 2.23
CA GLU A 62 -6.28 -10.93 1.90
C GLU A 62 -5.98 -9.62 1.18
N MET A 63 -4.98 -8.85 1.65
CA MET A 63 -4.53 -7.64 0.96
C MET A 63 -4.04 -7.97 -0.46
N LEU A 64 -3.23 -9.01 -0.64
CA LEU A 64 -2.75 -9.45 -1.95
C LEU A 64 -3.88 -9.89 -2.88
N ASP A 65 -4.93 -10.51 -2.35
CA ASP A 65 -6.10 -10.91 -3.12
C ASP A 65 -6.86 -9.69 -3.67
N VAL A 66 -7.11 -8.69 -2.84
CA VAL A 66 -7.73 -7.43 -3.28
C VAL A 66 -6.81 -6.67 -4.24
N ALA A 67 -5.51 -6.59 -3.94
CA ALA A 67 -4.53 -5.93 -4.79
C ALA A 67 -4.52 -6.53 -6.21
N ARG A 68 -4.57 -7.86 -6.34
CA ARG A 68 -4.59 -8.53 -7.64
C ARG A 68 -5.81 -8.15 -8.47
N ARG A 69 -6.99 -8.04 -7.83
CA ARG A 69 -8.22 -7.61 -8.50
C ARG A 69 -8.14 -6.15 -8.95
N VAL A 70 -7.61 -5.28 -8.10
CA VAL A 70 -7.46 -3.84 -8.38
C VAL A 70 -6.45 -3.60 -9.49
N THR A 71 -5.26 -4.18 -9.43
CA THR A 71 -4.22 -4.01 -10.46
C THR A 71 -4.68 -4.54 -11.82
N SER A 72 -5.46 -5.63 -11.85
CA SER A 72 -6.02 -6.16 -13.10
C SER A 72 -7.17 -5.31 -13.66
N ALA A 73 -7.74 -4.40 -12.88
CA ALA A 73 -8.92 -3.63 -13.24
C ALA A 73 -8.61 -2.28 -13.90
N VAL A 74 -7.38 -1.77 -13.76
CA VAL A 74 -6.97 -0.43 -14.20
C VAL A 74 -5.59 -0.46 -14.88
N ASN A 75 -5.29 0.55 -15.70
CA ASN A 75 -3.99 0.70 -16.38
C ASN A 75 -3.08 1.74 -15.72
N ILE A 76 -3.58 2.43 -14.68
CA ILE A 76 -2.85 3.42 -13.90
C ILE A 76 -2.02 2.78 -12.77
N GLY A 77 -1.11 3.55 -12.16
CA GLY A 77 -0.28 3.04 -11.07
C GLY A 77 -1.09 2.67 -9.83
N VAL A 78 -0.85 1.49 -9.26
CA VAL A 78 -1.45 1.07 -7.99
C VAL A 78 -0.35 0.96 -6.93
N ILE A 79 -0.44 1.78 -5.89
CA ILE A 79 0.41 1.71 -4.70
C ILE A 79 -0.38 0.95 -3.64
N VAL A 80 0.21 -0.02 -2.96
CA VAL A 80 -0.50 -0.84 -1.97
C VAL A 80 -0.05 -0.47 -0.56
N ASP A 81 -1.00 -0.33 0.35
CA ASP A 81 -0.73 -0.28 1.78
C ASP A 81 -0.26 -1.67 2.27
N GLY A 82 1.02 -1.76 2.60
CA GLY A 82 1.68 -3.00 3.02
C GLY A 82 1.69 -3.19 4.54
N ASP A 83 1.04 -2.32 5.30
CA ASP A 83 1.11 -2.28 6.77
C ASP A 83 2.58 -2.36 7.25
N THR A 84 2.86 -3.19 8.25
CA THR A 84 4.21 -3.40 8.81
C THR A 84 5.08 -4.34 7.97
N GLY A 85 4.59 -4.78 6.81
CA GLY A 85 5.19 -5.84 6.00
C GLY A 85 4.89 -7.26 6.49
N TYR A 86 3.94 -7.42 7.41
CA TYR A 86 3.44 -8.71 7.92
C TYR A 86 4.51 -9.63 8.51
N GLY A 87 5.57 -9.06 9.08
CA GLY A 87 6.65 -9.79 9.74
C GLY A 87 8.00 -9.09 9.64
N GLY A 88 9.07 -9.89 9.56
CA GLY A 88 10.44 -9.41 9.41
C GLY A 88 10.85 -9.20 7.94
N PRO A 89 12.15 -8.95 7.67
CA PRO A 89 12.64 -8.66 6.31
C PRO A 89 12.30 -9.74 5.27
N ALA A 90 12.31 -11.02 5.66
CA ALA A 90 11.94 -12.12 4.76
C ALA A 90 10.45 -12.05 4.32
N ASN A 91 9.55 -11.65 5.21
CA ASN A 91 8.13 -11.45 4.92
C ASN A 91 7.93 -10.27 3.98
N VAL A 92 8.62 -9.15 4.24
CA VAL A 92 8.61 -7.96 3.37
C VAL A 92 9.10 -8.30 1.97
N GLN A 93 10.22 -9.00 1.84
CA GLN A 93 10.74 -9.44 0.54
C GLN A 93 9.76 -10.34 -0.22
N LYS A 94 9.00 -11.18 0.49
CA LYS A 94 7.94 -12.00 -0.11
C LYS A 94 6.79 -11.11 -0.59
N LEU A 95 6.29 -10.21 0.26
CA LEU A 95 5.23 -9.24 -0.07
C LEU A 95 5.59 -8.44 -1.31
N VAL A 96 6.78 -7.84 -1.36
CA VAL A 96 7.24 -7.01 -2.48
C VAL A 96 7.29 -7.83 -3.77
N ARG A 97 7.82 -9.06 -3.74
CA ARG A 97 7.84 -9.95 -4.92
C ARG A 97 6.42 -10.28 -5.41
N GLU A 98 5.50 -10.55 -4.50
CA GLU A 98 4.10 -10.84 -4.84
C GLU A 98 3.43 -9.61 -5.45
N LEU A 99 3.59 -8.43 -4.85
CA LEU A 99 3.06 -7.15 -5.36
C LEU A 99 3.59 -6.82 -6.77
N ILE A 100 4.90 -7.01 -7.01
CA ILE A 100 5.50 -6.83 -8.33
C ILE A 100 4.86 -7.80 -9.35
N SER A 101 4.69 -9.07 -8.97
CA SER A 101 4.17 -10.09 -9.89
C SER A 101 2.70 -9.86 -10.31
N ILE A 102 1.91 -9.16 -9.49
CA ILE A 102 0.53 -8.78 -9.81
C ILE A 102 0.42 -7.39 -10.44
N GLY A 103 1.54 -6.72 -10.73
CA GLY A 103 1.57 -5.45 -11.44
C GLY A 103 1.40 -4.19 -10.57
N ALA A 104 1.48 -4.30 -9.24
CA ALA A 104 1.53 -3.12 -8.38
C ALA A 104 2.82 -2.32 -8.66
N ARG A 105 2.76 -1.00 -8.44
CA ARG A 105 3.82 -0.04 -8.79
C ARG A 105 4.45 0.65 -7.56
N GLY A 106 4.00 0.29 -6.36
CA GLY A 106 4.57 0.76 -5.11
C GLY A 106 3.95 0.05 -3.92
N VAL A 107 4.64 0.16 -2.78
CA VAL A 107 4.14 -0.29 -1.48
C VAL A 107 4.46 0.77 -0.44
N ILE A 108 3.56 0.95 0.53
CA ILE A 108 3.81 1.74 1.74
C ILE A 108 4.09 0.73 2.87
N LEU A 109 5.22 0.89 3.55
CA LEU A 109 5.58 0.10 4.73
C LEU A 109 5.69 1.05 5.92
N GLU A 110 5.20 0.61 7.08
CA GLU A 110 5.24 1.37 8.33
C GLU A 110 6.05 0.67 9.43
N ASP A 111 6.47 1.50 10.39
CA ASP A 111 7.29 1.16 11.54
C ASP A 111 6.46 0.84 12.79
N GLN A 112 5.13 0.70 12.68
CA GLN A 112 4.30 0.34 13.82
C GLN A 112 4.64 -1.07 14.36
N THR A 113 4.51 -1.25 15.67
CA THR A 113 4.48 -2.60 16.26
C THR A 113 3.24 -3.34 15.79
N TRP A 114 3.34 -4.65 15.54
CA TRP A 114 2.19 -5.47 15.16
C TRP A 114 1.44 -6.01 16.40
N PRO A 115 0.09 -6.00 16.43
CA PRO A 115 -0.81 -5.52 15.39
C PRO A 115 -0.85 -3.99 15.30
N LYS A 116 -0.84 -3.47 14.06
CA LYS A 116 -0.87 -2.04 13.77
C LYS A 116 -2.25 -1.42 13.98
N ARG A 117 -2.33 -0.09 14.01
CA ARG A 117 -3.60 0.65 13.98
C ARG A 117 -3.57 1.71 12.87
N CYS A 118 -4.73 2.22 12.48
CA CYS A 118 -4.81 3.37 11.57
C CYS A 118 -3.93 4.55 12.05
N GLY A 119 -3.21 5.19 11.13
CA GLY A 119 -2.34 6.34 11.41
C GLY A 119 -3.00 7.53 12.12
N HIS A 120 -4.33 7.64 12.12
CA HIS A 120 -5.08 8.69 12.82
C HIS A 120 -5.65 8.24 14.18
N MET A 121 -5.46 6.98 14.59
CA MET A 121 -5.89 6.47 15.89
C MET A 121 -4.84 6.77 16.98
N ARG A 122 -5.30 6.76 18.24
CA ARG A 122 -4.44 6.86 19.42
C ARG A 122 -3.74 5.52 19.71
N ASP A 123 -2.80 5.55 20.64
CA ASP A 123 -2.18 4.35 21.23
C ASP A 123 -1.48 3.46 20.17
N LYS A 124 -0.66 4.11 19.34
CA LYS A 124 0.28 3.48 18.41
C LYS A 124 1.67 3.46 19.04
N ASP A 125 2.37 2.36 18.86
CA ASP A 125 3.78 2.21 19.18
C ASP A 125 4.56 1.92 17.90
N VAL A 126 5.83 2.34 17.88
CA VAL A 126 6.75 2.12 16.75
C VAL A 126 7.97 1.34 17.20
N ILE A 127 8.50 0.52 16.29
CA ILE A 127 9.77 -0.20 16.48
C ILE A 127 10.96 0.78 16.37
N PRO A 128 12.16 0.42 16.85
CA PRO A 128 13.37 1.21 16.63
C PRO A 128 13.62 1.47 15.14
N ALA A 129 14.18 2.64 14.82
CA ALA A 129 14.41 3.05 13.44
C ALA A 129 15.30 2.06 12.66
N GLU A 130 16.29 1.46 13.33
CA GLU A 130 17.19 0.46 12.76
C GLU A 130 16.46 -0.84 12.40
N GLU A 131 15.43 -1.20 13.17
CA GLU A 131 14.61 -2.39 12.89
C GLU A 131 13.74 -2.17 11.65
N HIS A 132 13.13 -1.00 11.51
CA HIS A 132 12.39 -0.66 10.30
C HIS A 132 13.32 -0.50 9.09
N ALA A 133 14.50 0.12 9.27
CA ALA A 133 15.49 0.26 8.21
C ALA A 133 15.97 -1.10 7.68
N ALA A 134 16.06 -2.14 8.53
CA ALA A 134 16.38 -3.49 8.08
C ALA A 134 15.30 -4.15 7.18
N LYS A 135 14.09 -3.58 7.15
CA LYS A 135 13.00 -4.01 6.26
C LYS A 135 13.02 -3.31 4.89
N ILE A 136 13.65 -2.14 4.78
CA ILE A 136 13.71 -1.29 3.57
C ILE A 136 14.91 -1.69 2.70
#